data_AF-W0LB91-F1
#
_entry.id   AF-W0LB91-F1
#
_cell.length_a   1.000
_cell.length_b   1.000
_cell.length_c   1.000
_cell.angle_alpha   90.00
_cell.angle_beta   90.00
_cell.angle_gamma   90.00
#
_symmetry.space_group_name_H-M   'P 1'
#
loop_
_entity.id
_entity.type
_entity.pdbx_description
1 polymer ?
#
loop_
_entity_poly.entity_id
_entity_poly.type
_entity_poly.pdbx_seq_one_letter_code
_entity_poly.pdbx_strand_id
1 'polypeptide(L)'
;MSRKLASKPTQTPFVSVVCPTYQRREFLPYLLYIWQYQDYPPEQRELIILDDSPQSSAELVSMILQWSEPNVRYLHIEKRLALGEKRNMLNDMARGEYIICFDDDDYYAPDKISYQVAQMLNSNALFSGCDQIYIWYSHLDKVYLTHPFGKRHALNGTFGYHRNLLKKSRYENGATMGEEAVFLKGFTLPVLQVDPRRSILCISHSNNTFDKDFIMGSSIPVDLTLEDFVTDSNLLAHYRRLHNAPLATQVHWPAFQRIALLYEPEKKLELEAVCESLYQFGISAEQLWPVEKQTAATPELAELKTHCHILQTAQEQGWQNVLLLDATIRFVKKENTIHLLNKLLNGLTQINWQVLLLGARYEAMAMTKTLKGIARITDAGCGCAYAVNGQYIPILLNAYQQAIENNVSLDVTWRVLMNLGHLWLGLAPSFAFLPESRDPKSGKTVDSTHWFFRKPHS
;
A
#
# COMPACT_ATOMS: atom_id res chain seq x y z
N MET A 1 -10.12 63.95 10.31
CA MET A 1 -10.33 62.77 11.15
C MET A 1 -10.10 61.51 10.32
N SER A 2 -8.93 60.88 10.44
CA SER A 2 -8.65 59.58 9.81
C SER A 2 -8.71 58.51 10.89
N ARG A 3 -9.74 57.66 10.84
CA ARG A 3 -9.85 56.48 11.71
C ARG A 3 -8.74 55.51 11.31
N LYS A 4 -7.67 55.44 12.10
CA LYS A 4 -6.79 54.26 12.13
C LYS A 4 -7.67 53.06 12.49
N LEU A 5 -7.93 52.20 11.50
CA LEU A 5 -8.41 50.85 11.76
C LEU A 5 -7.31 50.14 12.55
N ALA A 6 -7.50 50.04 13.88
CA ALA A 6 -6.71 49.14 14.68
C ALA A 6 -6.90 47.72 14.13
N SER A 7 -5.81 47.07 13.72
CA SER A 7 -5.84 45.64 13.43
C SER A 7 -6.32 44.93 14.69
N LYS A 8 -7.52 44.34 14.65
CA LYS A 8 -7.98 43.47 15.73
C LYS A 8 -6.90 42.40 15.95
N PRO A 9 -6.50 42.11 17.19
CA PRO A 9 -5.70 40.91 17.43
C PRO A 9 -6.51 39.74 16.88
N THR A 10 -5.94 39.01 15.92
CA THR A 10 -6.54 37.78 15.38
C THR A 10 -6.57 36.78 16.53
N GLN A 11 -7.71 36.71 17.21
CA GLN A 11 -7.97 35.72 18.24
C GLN A 11 -7.75 34.35 17.62
N THR A 12 -6.86 33.54 18.21
CA THR A 12 -6.67 32.14 17.82
C THR A 12 -8.03 31.44 17.90
N PRO A 13 -8.61 30.98 16.78
CA PRO A 13 -9.97 30.44 16.78
C PRO A 13 -10.04 29.11 17.52
N PHE A 14 -11.20 28.78 18.11
CA PHE A 14 -11.41 27.45 18.68
C PHE A 14 -11.55 26.42 17.56
N VAL A 15 -10.82 25.30 17.62
CA VAL A 15 -10.82 24.25 16.60
C VAL A 15 -11.39 22.94 17.16
N SER A 16 -12.30 22.29 16.43
CA SER A 16 -12.67 20.90 16.72
C SER A 16 -12.00 19.97 15.72
N VAL A 17 -11.20 19.03 16.20
CA VAL A 17 -10.78 17.87 15.42
C VAL A 17 -11.82 16.78 15.60
N VAL A 18 -12.29 16.21 14.50
CA VAL A 18 -13.29 15.14 14.50
C VAL A 18 -12.68 13.86 13.94
N CYS A 19 -12.91 12.75 14.65
CA CYS A 19 -12.34 11.46 14.30
C CYS A 19 -13.39 10.35 14.39
N PRO A 20 -13.84 9.79 13.24
CA PRO A 20 -14.65 8.58 13.23
C PRO A 20 -13.76 7.35 13.47
N THR A 21 -14.19 6.41 14.32
CA THR A 21 -13.45 5.16 14.52
C THR A 21 -14.36 3.92 14.50
N TYR A 22 -13.79 2.77 14.13
CA TYR A 22 -14.44 1.45 14.16
C TYR A 22 -13.42 0.30 14.16
N GLN A 23 -13.45 -0.52 15.20
CA GLN A 23 -12.57 -1.67 15.40
C GLN A 23 -11.08 -1.32 15.27
N ARG A 24 -10.68 -0.12 15.72
CA ARG A 24 -9.30 0.39 15.69
C ARG A 24 -8.76 0.71 17.08
N ARG A 25 -9.13 -0.09 18.08
CA ARG A 25 -8.71 0.13 19.48
C ARG A 25 -7.17 0.24 19.59
N GLU A 26 -6.42 -0.49 18.77
CA GLU A 26 -4.95 -0.47 18.77
C GLU A 26 -4.32 0.83 18.25
N PHE A 27 -5.05 1.63 17.47
CA PHE A 27 -4.54 2.89 16.92
C PHE A 27 -4.82 4.09 17.82
N LEU A 28 -5.85 4.01 18.68
CA LEU A 28 -6.24 5.10 19.59
C LEU A 28 -5.08 5.65 20.44
N PRO A 29 -4.16 4.85 21.01
CA PRO A 29 -3.04 5.40 21.76
C PRO A 29 -2.14 6.32 20.94
N TYR A 30 -1.95 6.03 19.65
CA TYR A 30 -1.09 6.81 18.76
C TYR A 30 -1.82 8.04 18.23
N LEU A 31 -3.12 7.95 17.96
CA LEU A 31 -3.96 9.12 17.68
C LEU A 31 -3.92 10.12 18.85
N LEU A 32 -4.08 9.64 20.08
CA LEU A 32 -4.03 10.48 21.28
C LEU A 32 -2.63 11.08 21.50
N TYR A 33 -1.57 10.32 21.22
CA TYR A 33 -0.21 10.83 21.23
C TYR A 33 -0.03 11.94 20.19
N ILE A 34 -0.38 11.71 18.91
CA ILE A 34 -0.32 12.71 17.84
C ILE A 34 -1.10 13.98 18.21
N TRP A 35 -2.29 13.80 18.81
CA TRP A 35 -3.10 14.90 19.32
C TRP A 35 -2.37 15.71 20.39
N GLN A 36 -1.81 15.05 21.40
CA GLN A 36 -1.11 15.72 22.50
C GLN A 36 0.02 16.63 22.00
N TYR A 37 0.76 16.17 20.98
CA TYR A 37 1.93 16.88 20.43
C TYR A 37 1.61 17.88 19.30
N GLN A 38 0.34 18.17 19.01
CA GLN A 38 0.02 19.28 18.11
C GLN A 38 0.44 20.62 18.72
N ASP A 39 1.03 21.49 17.91
CA ASP A 39 1.53 22.83 18.30
C ASP A 39 0.42 23.86 18.58
N TYR A 40 -0.83 23.50 18.32
CA TYR A 40 -1.98 24.37 18.53
C TYR A 40 -2.35 24.45 20.02
N PRO A 41 -2.73 25.63 20.55
CA PRO A 41 -2.94 25.80 21.98
C PRO A 41 -4.00 24.83 22.53
N PRO A 42 -3.70 24.02 23.57
CA PRO A 42 -4.61 23.00 24.10
C PRO A 42 -5.99 23.52 24.53
N GLU A 43 -6.06 24.76 25.00
CA GLU A 43 -7.28 25.45 25.41
C GLU A 43 -8.10 26.00 24.23
N GLN A 44 -7.53 26.06 23.03
CA GLN A 44 -8.18 26.50 21.79
C GLN A 44 -8.55 25.34 20.87
N ARG A 45 -8.51 24.10 21.36
CA ARG A 45 -8.83 22.94 20.55
C ARG A 45 -9.57 21.87 21.34
N GLU A 46 -10.38 21.08 20.66
CA GLU A 46 -10.93 19.83 21.18
C GLU A 46 -10.77 18.70 20.15
N LEU A 47 -10.67 17.46 20.62
CA LEU A 47 -10.75 16.25 19.80
C LEU A 47 -12.03 15.51 20.15
N ILE A 48 -12.82 15.15 19.15
CA ILE A 48 -14.05 14.37 19.30
C ILE A 48 -13.87 13.05 18.56
N ILE A 49 -13.86 11.95 19.30
CA ILE A 49 -13.78 10.59 18.77
C ILE A 49 -15.18 9.98 18.86
N LEU A 50 -15.72 9.53 17.73
CA LEU A 50 -16.98 8.80 17.68
C LEU A 50 -16.73 7.35 17.24
N ASP A 51 -16.80 6.45 18.22
CA ASP A 51 -16.57 5.03 18.08
C ASP A 51 -17.89 4.27 17.93
N ASP A 52 -18.06 3.58 16.80
CA ASP A 52 -19.24 2.74 16.55
C ASP A 52 -18.92 1.23 16.55
N SER A 53 -17.81 0.86 17.21
CA SER A 53 -17.38 -0.53 17.37
C SER A 53 -18.35 -1.34 18.23
N PRO A 54 -18.40 -2.68 18.06
CA PRO A 54 -19.14 -3.55 18.97
C PRO A 54 -18.67 -3.45 20.43
N GLN A 55 -17.39 -3.15 20.66
CA GLN A 55 -16.82 -2.99 22.00
C GLN A 55 -16.30 -1.59 22.20
N SER A 56 -16.60 -1.00 23.36
CA SER A 56 -16.12 0.32 23.73
C SER A 56 -14.61 0.33 24.02
N SER A 57 -13.97 1.44 23.65
CA SER A 57 -12.59 1.78 24.01
C SER A 57 -12.48 2.84 25.10
N ALA A 58 -13.59 3.18 25.78
CA ALA A 58 -13.62 4.22 26.80
C ALA A 58 -12.60 4.00 27.92
N GLU A 59 -12.43 2.76 28.38
CA GLU A 59 -11.48 2.42 29.44
C GLU A 59 -10.03 2.72 29.01
N LEU A 60 -9.60 2.26 27.83
CA LEU A 60 -8.28 2.58 27.27
C LEU A 60 -8.06 4.09 27.14
N VAL A 61 -9.05 4.79 26.58
CA VAL A 61 -8.96 6.25 26.42
C VAL A 61 -8.83 6.93 27.77
N SER A 62 -9.60 6.52 28.78
CA SER A 62 -9.53 7.08 30.13
C SER A 62 -8.22 6.79 30.86
N MET A 63 -7.55 5.68 30.54
CA MET A 63 -6.23 5.37 31.10
C MET A 63 -5.11 6.23 30.50
N ILE A 64 -5.24 6.58 29.22
CA ILE A 64 -4.23 7.38 28.49
C ILE A 64 -4.40 8.87 28.82
N LEU A 65 -5.64 9.35 28.84
CA LEU A 65 -5.93 10.73 29.16
C LEU A 65 -5.68 10.99 30.64
N GLN A 66 -4.70 11.83 30.94
CA GLN A 66 -4.51 12.34 32.29
C GLN A 66 -5.62 13.36 32.62
N TRP A 67 -5.89 13.58 33.91
CA TRP A 67 -6.86 14.58 34.39
C TRP A 67 -6.61 16.01 33.85
N SER A 68 -5.41 16.30 33.33
CA SER A 68 -5.00 17.57 32.73
C SER A 68 -5.32 17.73 31.24
N GLU A 69 -5.97 16.75 30.58
CA GLU A 69 -6.34 16.83 29.16
C GLU A 69 -7.87 16.90 28.95
N PRO A 70 -8.54 17.98 29.38
CA PRO A 70 -10.00 18.10 29.32
C PRO A 70 -10.55 18.28 27.89
N ASN A 71 -9.68 18.32 26.88
CA ASN A 71 -10.05 18.67 25.52
C ASN A 71 -10.30 17.47 24.61
N VAL A 72 -10.32 16.24 25.14
CA VAL A 72 -10.69 15.03 24.38
C VAL A 72 -12.07 14.53 24.82
N ARG A 73 -12.95 14.31 23.85
CA ARG A 73 -14.31 13.77 24.04
C ARG A 73 -14.43 12.47 23.27
N TYR A 74 -14.43 11.36 23.99
CA TYR A 74 -14.71 10.05 23.43
C TYR A 74 -16.18 9.68 23.62
N LEU A 75 -16.85 9.31 22.53
CA LEU A 75 -18.22 8.83 22.53
C LEU A 75 -18.27 7.46 21.87
N HIS A 76 -19.04 6.55 22.47
CA HIS A 76 -19.24 5.20 21.95
C HIS A 76 -20.72 4.95 21.69
N ILE A 77 -21.01 4.35 20.54
CA ILE A 77 -22.34 3.90 20.15
C ILE A 77 -22.22 2.44 19.73
N GLU A 78 -22.89 1.53 20.42
CA GLU A 78 -22.88 0.10 20.11
C GLU A 78 -23.79 -0.25 18.91
N LYS A 79 -23.59 0.46 17.79
CA LYS A 79 -24.33 0.26 16.54
C LYS A 79 -23.49 0.79 15.40
N ARG A 80 -23.17 -0.08 14.43
CA ARG A 80 -22.50 0.31 13.18
C ARG A 80 -23.31 1.39 12.45
N LEU A 81 -22.70 2.54 12.23
CA LEU A 81 -23.24 3.66 11.49
C LEU A 81 -22.67 3.69 10.08
N ALA A 82 -23.44 4.24 9.14
CA ALA A 82 -22.87 4.63 7.85
C ALA A 82 -21.88 5.79 8.06
N LEU A 83 -20.84 5.87 7.22
CA LEU A 83 -19.73 6.79 7.44
C LEU A 83 -20.19 8.25 7.34
N GLY A 84 -21.09 8.55 6.39
CA GLY A 84 -21.68 9.89 6.24
C GLY A 84 -22.50 10.32 7.46
N GLU A 85 -23.35 9.43 8.00
CA GLU A 85 -24.11 9.67 9.24
C GLU A 85 -23.17 9.98 10.40
N LYS A 86 -22.14 9.14 10.59
CA LYS A 86 -21.14 9.31 11.66
C LYS A 86 -20.42 10.67 11.57
N ARG A 87 -20.00 11.08 10.37
CA ARG A 87 -19.34 12.39 10.18
C ARG A 87 -20.29 13.57 10.39
N ASN A 88 -21.57 13.44 10.04
CA ASN A 88 -22.57 14.46 10.36
C ASN A 88 -22.78 14.58 11.88
N MET A 89 -22.85 13.47 12.61
CA MET A 89 -22.93 13.50 14.07
C MET A 89 -21.71 14.17 14.71
N LEU A 90 -20.50 13.85 14.23
CA LEU A 90 -19.27 14.51 14.64
C LEU A 90 -19.32 16.03 14.41
N ASN A 91 -19.79 16.45 13.23
CA ASN A 91 -19.96 17.86 12.88
C ASN A 91 -20.93 18.60 13.80
N ASP A 92 -22.04 17.95 14.15
CA ASP A 92 -23.04 18.56 15.03
C ASP A 92 -22.55 18.63 16.49
N MET A 93 -21.65 17.74 16.90
CA MET A 93 -21.01 17.74 18.23
C MET A 93 -19.84 18.73 18.39
N ALA A 94 -19.22 19.14 17.28
CA ALA A 94 -18.11 20.08 17.26
C ALA A 94 -18.53 21.44 17.83
N ARG A 95 -17.62 22.13 18.54
CA ARG A 95 -17.83 23.50 19.08
C ARG A 95 -16.93 24.57 18.41
N GLY A 96 -15.89 24.14 17.69
CA GLY A 96 -14.94 24.99 16.98
C GLY A 96 -15.52 25.83 15.85
N GLU A 97 -14.95 27.01 15.70
CA GLU A 97 -15.15 27.86 14.52
C GLU A 97 -14.62 27.16 13.27
N TYR A 98 -13.51 26.44 13.42
CA TYR A 98 -12.97 25.53 12.40
C TYR A 98 -13.10 24.08 12.85
N ILE A 99 -13.30 23.20 11.86
CA ILE A 99 -13.39 21.76 12.03
C ILE A 99 -12.36 21.11 11.11
N ILE A 100 -11.54 20.21 11.66
CA ILE A 100 -10.52 19.46 10.92
C ILE A 100 -10.81 17.97 11.08
N CYS A 101 -10.71 17.20 9.99
CA CYS A 101 -10.98 15.77 10.00
C CYS A 101 -9.68 14.99 10.19
N PHE A 102 -9.63 14.13 11.20
CA PHE A 102 -8.59 13.12 11.38
C PHE A 102 -9.20 11.73 11.18
N ASP A 103 -8.49 10.85 10.51
CA ASP A 103 -8.72 9.42 10.52
C ASP A 103 -7.92 8.81 11.69
N ASP A 104 -8.35 7.64 12.18
CA ASP A 104 -7.83 7.05 13.41
C ASP A 104 -6.51 6.31 13.23
N ASP A 105 -6.12 6.01 11.99
CA ASP A 105 -4.98 5.16 11.62
C ASP A 105 -3.87 5.85 10.83
N ASP A 106 -4.05 7.15 10.53
CA ASP A 106 -3.12 7.93 9.71
C ASP A 106 -2.20 8.83 10.57
N TYR A 107 -1.09 9.29 9.99
CA TYR A 107 -0.17 10.22 10.65
C TYR A 107 -0.46 11.67 10.28
N TYR A 108 -0.44 12.54 11.29
CA TYR A 108 -0.58 13.99 11.15
C TYR A 108 0.65 14.70 11.70
N ALA A 109 1.20 15.64 10.93
CA ALA A 109 2.36 16.43 11.35
C ALA A 109 2.04 17.25 12.61
N PRO A 110 3.02 17.53 13.49
CA PRO A 110 2.81 18.31 14.72
C PRO A 110 2.21 19.71 14.51
N ASP A 111 2.42 20.29 13.33
CA ASP A 111 1.97 21.62 12.93
C ASP A 111 0.70 21.59 12.06
N LYS A 112 0.07 20.43 11.87
CA LYS A 112 -1.10 20.24 10.99
C LYS A 112 -2.21 21.24 11.27
N ILE A 113 -2.63 21.34 12.54
CA ILE A 113 -3.77 22.20 12.92
C ILE A 113 -3.40 23.68 12.71
N SER A 114 -2.25 24.13 13.23
CA SER A 114 -1.83 25.53 13.12
C SER A 114 -1.64 25.94 11.66
N TYR A 115 -0.99 25.09 10.86
CA TYR A 115 -0.78 25.31 9.43
C TYR A 115 -2.10 25.47 8.68
N GLN A 116 -3.00 24.49 8.80
CA GLN A 116 -4.24 24.48 8.03
C GLN A 116 -5.15 25.66 8.39
N VAL A 117 -5.29 25.97 9.69
CA VAL A 117 -6.05 27.13 10.17
C VAL A 117 -5.44 28.44 9.67
N ALA A 118 -4.12 28.59 9.74
CA ALA A 118 -3.44 29.79 9.24
C ALA A 118 -3.66 29.99 7.72
N GLN A 119 -3.57 28.91 6.92
CA GLN A 119 -3.84 28.98 5.48
C GLN A 119 -5.28 29.45 5.20
N MET A 120 -6.25 28.88 5.93
CA MET A 120 -7.66 29.23 5.76
C MET A 120 -7.97 30.68 6.19
N LEU A 121 -7.40 31.15 7.31
CA LEU A 121 -7.55 32.52 7.78
C LEU A 121 -6.95 33.52 6.78
N ASN A 122 -5.71 33.29 6.34
CA ASN A 122 -5.02 34.18 5.40
C ASN A 122 -5.72 34.27 4.04
N SER A 123 -6.39 33.20 3.63
CA SER A 123 -7.11 33.12 2.35
C SER A 123 -8.60 33.44 2.46
N ASN A 124 -9.10 33.72 3.68
CA ASN A 124 -10.53 33.83 3.98
C ASN A 124 -11.36 32.65 3.39
N ALA A 125 -10.80 31.44 3.47
CA ALA A 125 -11.38 30.25 2.87
C ALA A 125 -12.35 29.55 3.83
N LEU A 126 -13.49 29.10 3.30
CA LEU A 126 -14.46 28.29 4.06
C LEU A 126 -14.10 26.79 4.09
N PHE A 127 -13.25 26.33 3.18
CA PHE A 127 -12.87 24.93 3.01
C PHE A 127 -11.44 24.82 2.49
N SER A 128 -10.70 23.84 3.00
CA SER A 128 -9.37 23.46 2.58
C SER A 128 -9.21 21.93 2.60
N GLY A 129 -8.26 21.44 1.81
CA GLY A 129 -7.90 20.03 1.76
C GLY A 129 -6.80 19.79 0.73
N CYS A 130 -6.53 18.53 0.41
CA CYS A 130 -5.54 18.15 -0.60
C CYS A 130 -6.17 17.23 -1.64
N ASP A 131 -5.93 17.54 -2.92
CA ASP A 131 -6.27 16.69 -4.06
C ASP A 131 -5.21 15.63 -4.36
N GLN A 132 -4.16 15.58 -3.56
CA GLN A 132 -3.15 14.52 -3.52
C GLN A 132 -2.77 14.25 -2.07
N ILE A 133 -2.38 13.01 -1.75
CA ILE A 133 -1.83 12.66 -0.44
C ILE A 133 -0.65 11.70 -0.59
N TYR A 134 0.24 11.71 0.39
CA TYR A 134 1.25 10.67 0.53
C TYR A 134 0.62 9.46 1.21
N ILE A 135 0.91 8.27 0.69
CA ILE A 135 0.51 6.99 1.26
C ILE A 135 1.77 6.18 1.52
N TRP A 136 2.00 5.74 2.76
CA TRP A 136 3.02 4.75 3.10
C TRP A 136 2.39 3.36 3.13
N TYR A 137 2.88 2.46 2.28
CA TYR A 137 2.43 1.07 2.20
C TYR A 137 3.28 0.21 3.12
N SER A 138 2.73 -0.15 4.28
CA SER A 138 3.47 -0.88 5.31
C SER A 138 3.99 -2.21 4.78
N HIS A 139 3.27 -2.91 3.89
CA HIS A 139 3.71 -4.19 3.35
C HIS A 139 4.82 -4.08 2.28
N LEU A 140 5.07 -2.90 1.73
CA LEU A 140 6.13 -2.61 0.76
C LEU A 140 7.28 -1.81 1.36
N ASP A 141 7.03 -1.14 2.48
CA ASP A 141 7.88 -0.11 3.05
C ASP A 141 8.24 1.00 2.06
N LYS A 142 7.21 1.53 1.37
CA LYS A 142 7.37 2.54 0.33
C LYS A 142 6.33 3.63 0.43
N VAL A 143 6.73 4.85 0.12
CA VAL A 143 5.84 6.02 0.03
C VAL A 143 5.48 6.28 -1.43
N TYR A 144 4.20 6.55 -1.66
CA TYR A 144 3.68 6.97 -2.95
C TYR A 144 2.88 8.26 -2.80
N LEU A 145 2.89 9.10 -3.83
CA LEU A 145 2.00 10.25 -3.95
C LEU A 145 0.84 9.87 -4.88
N THR A 146 -0.40 10.04 -4.44
CA THR A 146 -1.56 9.77 -5.32
C THR A 146 -1.55 10.67 -6.54
N HIS A 147 -2.17 10.26 -7.66
CA HIS A 147 -2.44 11.19 -8.76
C HIS A 147 -3.26 12.39 -8.28
N PRO A 148 -3.15 13.54 -8.96
CA PRO A 148 -4.02 14.69 -8.70
C PRO A 148 -5.46 14.35 -9.06
N PHE A 149 -6.35 14.39 -8.06
CA PHE A 149 -7.79 14.28 -8.25
C PHE A 149 -8.41 15.58 -8.81
N GLY A 150 -7.66 16.68 -8.77
CA GLY A 150 -8.01 17.97 -9.37
C GLY A 150 -8.29 19.06 -8.33
N LYS A 151 -8.11 20.33 -8.73
CA LYS A 151 -8.11 21.49 -7.83
C LYS A 151 -9.39 21.72 -7.01
N ARG A 152 -10.51 21.11 -7.39
CA ARG A 152 -11.81 21.19 -6.68
C ARG A 152 -12.11 19.95 -5.83
N HIS A 153 -11.18 19.00 -5.82
CA HIS A 153 -11.24 17.80 -5.02
C HIS A 153 -10.47 17.98 -3.73
N ALA A 154 -10.86 17.23 -2.71
CA ALA A 154 -10.05 16.95 -1.54
C ALA A 154 -10.41 15.56 -1.03
N LEU A 155 -9.49 14.90 -0.31
CA LEU A 155 -9.76 13.62 0.35
C LEU A 155 -10.14 13.87 1.82
N ASN A 156 -11.10 13.13 2.38
CA ASN A 156 -11.70 13.46 3.69
C ASN A 156 -10.71 13.66 4.84
N GLY A 157 -9.72 12.78 4.99
CA GLY A 157 -8.68 12.89 6.03
C GLY A 157 -7.82 14.17 5.93
N THR A 158 -8.00 14.98 4.87
CA THR A 158 -7.33 16.27 4.68
C THR A 158 -8.24 17.46 4.98
N PHE A 159 -9.53 17.24 5.18
CA PHE A 159 -10.53 18.33 5.23
C PHE A 159 -10.30 19.25 6.43
N GLY A 160 -10.30 20.54 6.15
CA GLY A 160 -10.44 21.60 7.14
C GLY A 160 -11.50 22.59 6.67
N TYR A 161 -12.50 22.88 7.47
CA TYR A 161 -13.59 23.78 7.09
C TYR A 161 -14.07 24.65 8.22
N HIS A 162 -14.50 25.85 7.85
CA HIS A 162 -15.14 26.77 8.76
C HIS A 162 -16.58 26.30 9.01
N ARG A 163 -17.05 26.31 10.26
CA ARG A 163 -18.39 25.85 10.69
C ARG A 163 -19.53 26.40 9.84
N ASN A 164 -19.48 27.66 9.42
CA ASN A 164 -20.49 28.24 8.52
C ASN A 164 -20.72 27.44 7.22
N LEU A 165 -19.74 26.67 6.74
CA LEU A 165 -19.92 25.79 5.60
C LEU A 165 -20.99 24.72 5.85
N LEU A 166 -21.09 24.25 7.09
CA LEU A 166 -22.11 23.30 7.53
C LEU A 166 -23.55 23.83 7.35
N LYS A 167 -23.79 25.13 7.18
CA LYS A 167 -25.13 25.62 6.84
C LYS A 167 -25.59 25.21 5.44
N LYS A 168 -24.65 24.80 4.57
CA LYS A 168 -24.89 24.54 3.15
C LYS A 168 -24.31 23.20 2.66
N SER A 169 -23.51 22.52 3.48
CA SER A 169 -22.86 21.24 3.14
C SER A 169 -23.02 20.24 4.28
N ARG A 170 -23.43 19.03 3.93
CA ARG A 170 -23.57 17.85 4.80
C ARG A 170 -23.14 16.62 4.00
N TYR A 171 -22.72 15.58 4.70
CA TYR A 171 -22.53 14.26 4.09
C TYR A 171 -23.90 13.63 3.83
N GLU A 172 -23.99 12.74 2.85
CA GLU A 172 -25.15 11.88 2.68
C GLU A 172 -25.15 10.78 3.76
N ASN A 173 -26.20 10.70 4.58
CA ASN A 173 -26.22 9.80 5.74
C ASN A 173 -25.97 8.33 5.37
N GLY A 174 -26.53 7.87 4.24
CA GLY A 174 -26.40 6.47 3.79
C GLY A 174 -25.08 6.13 3.09
N ALA A 175 -24.19 7.10 2.88
CA ALA A 175 -22.96 6.88 2.13
C ALA A 175 -21.97 5.99 2.91
N THR A 176 -21.44 4.99 2.23
CA THR A 176 -20.36 4.11 2.71
C THR A 176 -19.04 4.32 1.95
N MET A 177 -19.07 5.02 0.82
CA MET A 177 -17.91 5.38 -0.01
C MET A 177 -18.19 6.67 -0.81
N GLY A 178 -17.15 7.46 -1.11
CA GLY A 178 -17.24 8.60 -2.04
C GLY A 178 -18.07 9.78 -1.53
N GLU A 179 -18.27 9.85 -0.22
CA GLU A 179 -19.06 10.88 0.47
C GLU A 179 -18.52 12.31 0.28
N GLU A 180 -17.27 12.47 -0.16
CA GLU A 180 -16.67 13.76 -0.53
C GLU A 180 -17.52 14.48 -1.59
N ALA A 181 -18.02 13.74 -2.58
CA ALA A 181 -18.72 14.33 -3.72
C ALA A 181 -19.95 15.10 -3.26
N VAL A 182 -20.75 14.55 -2.34
CA VAL A 182 -21.96 15.21 -1.82
C VAL A 182 -21.58 16.42 -0.97
N PHE A 183 -20.61 16.25 -0.05
CA PHE A 183 -20.17 17.34 0.83
C PHE A 183 -19.61 18.54 0.04
N LEU A 184 -18.87 18.25 -1.04
CA LEU A 184 -18.27 19.21 -1.96
C LEU A 184 -19.19 19.63 -3.12
N LYS A 185 -20.48 19.24 -3.07
CA LYS A 185 -21.51 19.62 -4.04
C LYS A 185 -21.17 19.26 -5.48
N GLY A 186 -20.81 18.00 -5.70
CA GLY A 186 -20.29 17.53 -6.99
C GLY A 186 -19.00 18.24 -7.39
N PHE A 187 -18.13 18.51 -6.43
CA PHE A 187 -16.85 19.22 -6.62
C PHE A 187 -17.01 20.64 -7.20
N THR A 188 -18.15 21.29 -6.94
CA THR A 188 -18.39 22.69 -7.32
C THR A 188 -18.02 23.67 -6.21
N LEU A 189 -17.59 23.20 -5.04
CA LEU A 189 -17.16 24.04 -3.93
C LEU A 189 -15.70 24.52 -4.11
N PRO A 190 -15.36 25.79 -3.84
CA PRO A 190 -13.97 26.24 -3.85
C PRO A 190 -13.13 25.59 -2.77
N VAL A 191 -12.05 24.91 -3.17
CA VAL A 191 -11.11 24.26 -2.26
C VAL A 191 -9.81 25.05 -2.21
N LEU A 192 -9.42 25.48 -1.00
CA LEU A 192 -8.06 25.91 -0.74
C LEU A 192 -7.17 24.66 -0.65
N GLN A 193 -6.38 24.42 -1.71
CA GLN A 193 -5.39 23.34 -1.70
C GLN A 193 -4.26 23.68 -0.73
N VAL A 194 -3.95 22.77 0.19
CA VAL A 194 -2.85 22.92 1.15
C VAL A 194 -1.77 21.87 0.89
N ASP A 195 -0.56 22.10 1.40
CA ASP A 195 0.56 21.18 1.22
C ASP A 195 0.25 19.79 1.81
N PRO A 196 0.20 18.73 1.00
CA PRO A 196 -0.11 17.39 1.50
C PRO A 196 0.95 16.87 2.48
N ARG A 197 2.21 17.30 2.39
CA ARG A 197 3.28 16.85 3.29
C ARG A 197 3.05 17.32 4.73
N ARG A 198 2.42 18.48 4.90
CA ARG A 198 2.02 19.04 6.21
C ARG A 198 0.59 18.68 6.60
N SER A 199 -0.09 17.91 5.74
CA SER A 199 -1.51 17.58 5.90
C SER A 199 -1.69 16.20 6.50
N ILE A 200 -1.17 15.16 5.85
CA ILE A 200 -1.38 13.76 6.24
C ILE A 200 -0.33 12.88 5.57
N LEU A 201 0.17 11.88 6.31
CA LEU A 201 0.72 10.67 5.71
C LEU A 201 -0.28 9.54 5.97
N CYS A 202 -0.90 9.08 4.89
CA CYS A 202 -1.87 8.02 4.95
C CYS A 202 -1.17 6.67 5.11
N ILE A 203 -1.57 5.88 6.11
CA ILE A 203 -0.92 4.62 6.47
C ILE A 203 -1.73 3.46 5.89
N SER A 204 -1.12 2.73 4.96
CA SER A 204 -1.72 1.55 4.34
C SER A 204 -1.20 0.27 4.98
N HIS A 205 -2.08 -0.46 5.68
CA HIS A 205 -1.84 -1.68 6.44
C HIS A 205 -2.98 -2.70 6.26
N SER A 206 -2.78 -3.93 6.72
CA SER A 206 -3.69 -5.08 6.50
C SER A 206 -5.11 -4.92 7.02
N ASN A 207 -5.32 -3.99 7.96
CA ASN A 207 -6.60 -3.80 8.67
C ASN A 207 -7.34 -2.54 8.19
N ASN A 208 -6.89 -1.87 7.12
CA ASN A 208 -7.64 -0.72 6.59
C ASN A 208 -9.03 -1.14 6.13
N THR A 209 -10.01 -0.26 6.39
CA THR A 209 -11.40 -0.39 5.94
C THR A 209 -11.53 -0.32 4.41
N PHE A 210 -10.52 0.26 3.74
CA PHE A 210 -10.43 0.41 2.29
C PHE A 210 -9.14 -0.24 1.77
N ASP A 211 -9.25 -0.96 0.65
CA ASP A 211 -8.08 -1.55 -0.01
C ASP A 211 -7.29 -0.48 -0.76
N LYS A 212 -6.32 0.12 -0.05
CA LYS A 212 -5.47 1.20 -0.58
C LYS A 212 -4.57 0.70 -1.72
N ASP A 213 -4.39 -0.61 -1.90
CA ASP A 213 -3.65 -1.23 -3.02
C ASP A 213 -4.21 -0.81 -4.39
N PHE A 214 -5.52 -0.50 -4.47
CA PHE A 214 -6.17 0.01 -5.67
C PHE A 214 -5.61 1.36 -6.14
N ILE A 215 -5.03 2.16 -5.24
CA ILE A 215 -4.58 3.53 -5.53
C ILE A 215 -3.16 3.53 -6.14
N MET A 216 -2.34 2.51 -5.86
CA MET A 216 -0.96 2.42 -6.37
C MET A 216 -0.85 2.48 -7.89
N GLY A 217 -1.77 1.84 -8.63
CA GLY A 217 -1.72 1.82 -10.10
C GLY A 217 -1.83 3.20 -10.77
N SER A 218 -2.29 4.22 -10.03
CA SER A 218 -2.35 5.61 -10.47
C SER A 218 -1.43 6.53 -9.68
N SER A 219 -0.69 6.00 -8.70
CA SER A 219 0.17 6.80 -7.83
C SER A 219 1.60 6.85 -8.37
N ILE A 220 2.31 7.90 -8.00
CA ILE A 220 3.69 8.14 -8.40
C ILE A 220 4.59 7.72 -7.24
N PRO A 221 5.55 6.80 -7.45
CA PRO A 221 6.56 6.51 -6.43
C PRO A 221 7.39 7.76 -6.16
N VAL A 222 7.71 8.01 -4.89
CA VAL A 222 8.52 9.15 -4.48
C VAL A 222 9.78 8.66 -3.77
N ASP A 223 10.86 9.43 -3.89
CA ASP A 223 12.10 9.19 -3.15
C ASP A 223 11.97 9.75 -1.72
N LEU A 224 11.03 9.19 -0.97
CA LEU A 224 10.73 9.53 0.41
C LEU A 224 10.48 8.24 1.21
N THR A 225 10.91 8.28 2.46
CA THR A 225 10.80 7.21 3.45
C THR A 225 9.76 7.55 4.50
N LEU A 226 9.45 6.62 5.40
CA LEU A 226 8.57 6.89 6.54
C LEU A 226 9.18 7.96 7.47
N GLU A 227 10.49 7.92 7.66
CA GLU A 227 11.30 8.81 8.50
C GLU A 227 11.28 10.26 8.00
N ASP A 228 11.07 10.48 6.70
CA ASP A 228 10.91 11.81 6.11
C ASP A 228 9.63 12.54 6.57
N PHE A 229 8.67 11.79 7.14
CA PHE A 229 7.40 12.31 7.67
C PHE A 229 7.34 12.17 9.19
N VAL A 230 7.72 11.00 9.72
CA VAL A 230 7.59 10.63 11.13
C VAL A 230 8.95 10.67 11.79
N THR A 231 9.25 11.77 12.47
CA THR A 231 10.53 11.98 13.16
C THR A 231 10.51 11.51 14.61
N ASP A 232 9.32 11.36 15.22
CA ASP A 232 9.17 10.85 16.58
C ASP A 232 9.47 9.34 16.63
N SER A 233 10.36 8.94 17.53
CA SER A 233 10.83 7.56 17.62
C SER A 233 9.75 6.56 18.07
N ASN A 234 8.78 6.97 18.89
CA ASN A 234 7.71 6.09 19.35
C ASN A 234 6.69 5.84 18.24
N LEU A 235 6.30 6.89 17.53
CA LEU A 235 5.43 6.79 16.36
C LEU A 235 6.10 6.00 15.23
N LEU A 236 7.38 6.25 14.98
CA LEU A 236 8.14 5.51 13.99
C LEU A 236 8.18 4.01 14.35
N ALA A 237 8.49 3.67 15.60
CA ALA A 237 8.47 2.29 16.06
C ALA A 237 7.09 1.64 15.91
N HIS A 238 6.00 2.38 16.12
CA HIS A 238 4.64 1.88 15.90
C HIS A 238 4.36 1.56 14.44
N TYR A 239 4.58 2.50 13.54
CA TYR A 239 4.34 2.26 12.12
C TYR A 239 5.26 1.17 11.58
N ARG A 240 6.52 1.14 12.00
CA ARG A 240 7.46 0.05 11.66
C ARG A 240 6.99 -1.32 12.14
N ARG A 241 6.26 -1.41 13.27
CA ARG A 241 5.61 -2.68 13.67
C ARG A 241 4.54 -3.14 12.68
N LEU A 242 3.87 -2.25 11.95
CA LEU A 242 2.91 -2.63 10.91
C LEU A 242 3.60 -3.25 9.69
N HIS A 243 4.86 -2.89 9.41
CA HIS A 243 5.68 -3.54 8.38
C HIS A 243 6.24 -4.90 8.88
N ASN A 244 6.68 -4.92 10.13
CA ASN A 244 7.36 -6.06 10.73
C ASN A 244 6.40 -7.06 11.42
N ALA A 245 5.09 -6.82 11.39
CA ALA A 245 4.11 -7.67 12.05
C ALA A 245 4.28 -9.11 11.55
N PRO A 246 4.48 -10.10 12.45
CA PRO A 246 4.59 -11.48 12.04
C PRO A 246 3.28 -11.91 11.39
N LEU A 247 3.40 -12.61 10.26
CA LEU A 247 2.26 -13.23 9.62
C LEU A 247 1.78 -14.39 10.48
N ALA A 248 0.48 -14.43 10.78
CA ALA A 248 -0.14 -15.54 11.49
C ALA A 248 -0.20 -16.80 10.59
N THR A 249 -0.17 -16.60 9.27
CA THR A 249 -0.24 -17.67 8.28
C THR A 249 1.05 -17.76 7.47
N GLN A 250 1.58 -18.97 7.31
CA GLN A 250 2.69 -19.25 6.40
C GLN A 250 2.21 -19.63 5.00
N VAL A 251 3.04 -19.39 4.00
CA VAL A 251 2.81 -19.93 2.65
C VAL A 251 3.18 -21.41 2.65
N HIS A 252 2.31 -22.23 2.07
CA HIS A 252 2.55 -23.66 1.92
C HIS A 252 3.12 -23.91 0.53
N TRP A 253 4.35 -24.42 0.45
CA TRP A 253 5.06 -24.65 -0.81
C TRP A 253 5.07 -26.09 -1.36
N PRO A 254 4.16 -27.03 -1.02
CA PRO A 254 4.29 -28.42 -1.45
C PRO A 254 4.08 -28.61 -2.96
N ALA A 255 3.56 -27.59 -3.65
CA ALA A 255 3.38 -27.62 -5.10
C ALA A 255 4.71 -27.67 -5.87
N PHE A 256 5.84 -27.31 -5.26
CA PHE A 256 7.15 -27.21 -5.91
C PHE A 256 8.12 -28.23 -5.31
N GLN A 257 8.70 -29.08 -6.15
CA GLN A 257 9.68 -30.08 -5.71
C GLN A 257 11.03 -29.42 -5.40
N ARG A 258 11.37 -28.39 -6.16
CA ARG A 258 12.58 -27.59 -6.03
C ARG A 258 12.29 -26.12 -6.26
N ILE A 259 13.01 -25.29 -5.53
CA ILE A 259 12.95 -23.83 -5.59
C ILE A 259 14.36 -23.35 -5.89
N ALA A 260 14.64 -23.03 -7.15
CA ALA A 260 15.90 -22.45 -7.57
C ALA A 260 15.97 -20.99 -7.12
N LEU A 261 16.97 -20.65 -6.30
CA LEU A 261 17.24 -19.30 -5.81
C LEU A 261 18.44 -18.73 -6.57
N LEU A 262 18.17 -17.83 -7.51
CA LEU A 262 19.16 -17.27 -8.41
C LEU A 262 19.86 -16.09 -7.74
N TYR A 263 21.18 -16.19 -7.54
CA TYR A 263 21.97 -15.12 -6.93
C TYR A 263 23.12 -14.69 -7.84
N GLU A 264 23.45 -13.40 -7.79
CA GLU A 264 24.65 -12.87 -8.44
C GLU A 264 25.91 -13.35 -7.68
N PRO A 265 26.98 -13.80 -8.36
CA PRO A 265 28.21 -14.27 -7.70
C PRO A 265 28.76 -13.30 -6.65
N GLU A 266 28.63 -11.99 -6.88
CA GLU A 266 29.11 -10.94 -5.96
C GLU A 266 28.30 -10.87 -4.66
N LYS A 267 27.05 -11.35 -4.65
CA LYS A 267 26.15 -11.36 -3.49
C LYS A 267 26.20 -12.65 -2.68
N LYS A 268 27.19 -13.52 -2.93
CA LYS A 268 27.32 -14.80 -2.23
C LYS A 268 27.40 -14.68 -0.70
N LEU A 269 27.93 -13.57 -0.18
CA LEU A 269 27.99 -13.30 1.27
C LEU A 269 26.62 -13.01 1.89
N GLU A 270 25.65 -12.54 1.11
CA GLU A 270 24.28 -12.24 1.57
C GLU A 270 23.37 -13.47 1.48
N LEU A 271 23.79 -14.51 0.75
CA LEU A 271 22.97 -15.67 0.40
C LEU A 271 22.44 -16.42 1.63
N GLU A 272 23.26 -16.58 2.67
CA GLU A 272 22.85 -17.28 3.90
C GLU A 272 21.67 -16.59 4.58
N ALA A 273 21.73 -15.25 4.72
CA ALA A 273 20.65 -14.45 5.28
C ALA A 273 19.37 -14.50 4.41
N VAL A 274 19.51 -14.54 3.09
CA VAL A 274 18.37 -14.71 2.17
C VAL A 274 17.72 -16.08 2.37
N CYS A 275 18.52 -17.16 2.44
CA CYS A 275 18.03 -18.51 2.68
C CYS A 275 17.28 -18.61 4.03
N GLU A 276 17.85 -18.05 5.10
CA GLU A 276 17.19 -18.00 6.42
C GLU A 276 15.83 -17.31 6.36
N SER A 277 15.74 -16.18 5.65
CA SER A 277 14.47 -15.48 5.45
C SER A 277 13.44 -16.34 4.71
N LEU A 278 13.86 -17.10 3.71
CA LEU A 278 12.98 -18.02 2.97
C LEU A 278 12.51 -19.20 3.84
N TYR A 279 13.37 -19.72 4.71
CA TYR A 279 12.99 -20.75 5.68
C TYR A 279 11.92 -20.25 6.66
N GLN A 280 12.10 -19.03 7.18
CA GLN A 280 11.07 -18.38 8.02
C GLN A 280 9.75 -18.16 7.25
N PHE A 281 9.82 -18.09 5.92
CA PHE A 281 8.67 -17.95 5.03
C PHE A 281 8.06 -19.29 4.57
N GLY A 282 8.48 -20.41 5.19
CA GLY A 282 7.88 -21.73 5.02
C GLY A 282 8.52 -22.61 3.93
N ILE A 283 9.60 -22.16 3.28
CA ILE A 283 10.35 -23.00 2.33
C ILE A 283 11.22 -23.98 3.11
N SER A 284 11.23 -25.27 2.75
CA SER A 284 12.12 -26.23 3.41
C SER A 284 13.54 -26.20 2.84
N ALA A 285 14.52 -26.59 3.67
CA ALA A 285 15.91 -26.73 3.24
C ALA A 285 16.07 -27.80 2.14
N GLU A 286 15.21 -28.83 2.08
CA GLU A 286 15.28 -29.80 0.99
C GLU A 286 14.75 -29.25 -0.33
N GLN A 287 13.85 -28.27 -0.31
CA GLN A 287 13.30 -27.66 -1.52
C GLN A 287 14.23 -26.61 -2.10
N LEU A 288 14.90 -25.84 -1.24
CA LEU A 288 15.71 -24.69 -1.66
C LEU A 288 17.00 -25.14 -2.36
N TRP A 289 17.23 -24.58 -3.55
CA TRP A 289 18.40 -24.84 -4.37
C TRP A 289 19.04 -23.51 -4.78
N PRO A 290 20.09 -23.05 -4.10
CA PRO A 290 20.84 -21.88 -4.54
C PRO A 290 21.55 -22.14 -5.88
N VAL A 291 21.36 -21.22 -6.84
CA VAL A 291 21.93 -21.30 -8.18
C VAL A 291 22.66 -20.00 -8.48
N GLU A 292 23.96 -20.11 -8.73
CA GLU A 292 24.78 -18.98 -9.17
C GLU A 292 24.40 -18.59 -10.59
N LYS A 293 24.13 -17.30 -10.83
CA LYS A 293 23.85 -16.79 -12.18
C LYS A 293 25.09 -16.95 -13.07
N GLN A 294 24.87 -17.46 -14.28
CA GLN A 294 25.94 -17.69 -15.26
C GLN A 294 26.52 -16.37 -15.78
N THR A 295 27.81 -16.37 -16.14
CA THR A 295 28.43 -15.23 -16.81
C THR A 295 28.11 -15.21 -18.30
N ALA A 296 27.75 -14.04 -18.83
CA ALA A 296 27.51 -13.82 -20.25
C ALA A 296 27.88 -12.39 -20.67
N ALA A 297 27.78 -12.11 -21.99
CA ALA A 297 28.09 -10.80 -22.54
C ALA A 297 27.15 -9.69 -22.04
N THR A 298 25.91 -10.03 -21.68
CA THR A 298 24.95 -9.10 -21.08
C THR A 298 24.25 -9.77 -19.88
N PRO A 299 23.74 -8.99 -18.90
CA PRO A 299 22.97 -9.51 -17.78
C PRO A 299 21.73 -10.32 -18.20
N GLU A 300 21.04 -9.88 -19.27
CA GLU A 300 19.83 -10.55 -19.76
C GLU A 300 20.15 -11.93 -20.35
N LEU A 301 21.29 -12.06 -21.04
CA LEU A 301 21.75 -13.35 -21.56
C LEU A 301 22.24 -14.26 -20.42
N ALA A 302 22.89 -13.70 -19.41
CA ALA A 302 23.30 -14.40 -18.19
C ALA A 302 22.09 -15.00 -17.46
N GLU A 303 21.04 -14.19 -17.28
CA GLU A 303 19.78 -14.61 -16.68
C GLU A 303 19.10 -15.73 -17.51
N LEU A 304 18.94 -15.53 -18.82
CA LEU A 304 18.33 -16.53 -19.70
C LEU A 304 19.08 -17.87 -19.70
N LYS A 305 20.42 -17.83 -19.75
CA LYS A 305 21.25 -19.03 -19.65
C LYS A 305 21.11 -19.74 -18.31
N THR A 306 21.01 -18.98 -17.21
CA THR A 306 20.76 -19.53 -15.87
C THR A 306 19.40 -20.22 -15.81
N HIS A 307 18.35 -19.59 -16.34
CA HIS A 307 17.02 -20.17 -16.41
C HIS A 307 17.01 -21.45 -17.26
N CYS A 308 17.70 -21.44 -18.40
CA CYS A 308 17.87 -22.61 -19.26
C CYS A 308 18.56 -23.77 -18.52
N HIS A 309 19.64 -23.49 -17.78
CA HIS A 309 20.36 -24.50 -16.99
C HIS A 309 19.49 -25.12 -15.88
N ILE A 310 18.67 -24.31 -15.21
CA ILE A 310 17.73 -24.77 -14.19
C ILE A 310 16.71 -25.74 -14.80
N LEU A 311 16.11 -25.37 -15.94
CA LEU A 311 15.13 -26.22 -16.62
C LEU A 311 15.74 -27.50 -17.17
N GLN A 312 16.96 -27.43 -17.71
CA GLN A 312 17.70 -28.61 -18.14
C GLN A 312 17.94 -29.57 -16.98
N THR A 313 18.43 -29.06 -15.84
CA THR A 313 18.65 -29.87 -14.63
C THR A 313 17.34 -30.49 -14.14
N ALA A 314 16.26 -29.71 -14.11
CA ALA A 314 14.95 -30.18 -13.70
C ALA A 314 14.41 -31.30 -14.63
N GLN A 315 14.67 -31.20 -15.94
CA GLN A 315 14.31 -32.24 -16.90
C GLN A 315 15.14 -33.51 -16.68
N GLU A 316 16.46 -33.39 -16.54
CA GLU A 316 17.38 -34.51 -16.30
C GLU A 316 17.05 -35.26 -15.00
N GLN A 317 16.63 -34.53 -13.96
CA GLN A 317 16.26 -35.10 -12.66
C GLN A 317 14.78 -35.50 -12.56
N GLY A 318 13.96 -35.26 -13.60
CA GLY A 318 12.55 -35.62 -13.64
C GLY A 318 11.68 -34.88 -12.59
N TRP A 319 11.99 -33.61 -12.30
CA TRP A 319 11.25 -32.85 -11.30
C TRP A 319 9.84 -32.48 -11.78
N GLN A 320 8.87 -32.58 -10.87
CA GLN A 320 7.46 -32.37 -11.17
C GLN A 320 7.08 -30.91 -11.39
N ASN A 321 7.49 -29.99 -10.52
CA ASN A 321 7.31 -28.56 -10.72
C ASN A 321 8.51 -27.85 -10.10
N VAL A 322 9.05 -26.85 -10.78
CA VAL A 322 10.18 -26.05 -10.29
C VAL A 322 9.77 -24.59 -10.17
N LEU A 323 10.16 -23.94 -9.08
CA LEU A 323 9.98 -22.50 -8.88
C LEU A 323 11.35 -21.82 -9.02
N LEU A 324 11.42 -20.76 -9.81
CA LEU A 324 12.59 -19.91 -9.94
C LEU A 324 12.33 -18.62 -9.18
N LEU A 325 13.26 -18.22 -8.33
CA LEU A 325 13.22 -17.00 -7.51
C LEU A 325 14.53 -16.23 -7.68
N ASP A 326 14.45 -14.95 -8.03
CA ASP A 326 15.61 -14.07 -7.90
C ASP A 326 15.89 -13.80 -6.41
N ALA A 327 17.16 -13.85 -5.98
CA ALA A 327 17.54 -13.68 -4.57
C ALA A 327 17.25 -12.28 -4.01
N THR A 328 16.99 -11.29 -4.88
CA THR A 328 16.71 -9.91 -4.49
C THR A 328 15.22 -9.60 -4.33
N ILE A 329 14.33 -10.57 -4.58
CA ILE A 329 12.89 -10.36 -4.44
C ILE A 329 12.49 -10.00 -3.00
N ARG A 330 11.30 -9.42 -2.91
CA ARG A 330 10.52 -9.29 -1.69
C ARG A 330 9.14 -9.88 -1.91
N PHE A 331 8.57 -10.47 -0.87
CA PHE A 331 7.20 -11.00 -0.88
C PHE A 331 6.24 -9.99 -0.24
N VAL A 332 5.02 -9.94 -0.77
CA VAL A 332 3.90 -9.20 -0.18
C VAL A 332 3.47 -9.87 1.12
N LYS A 333 3.65 -9.18 2.24
CA LYS A 333 3.25 -9.65 3.57
C LYS A 333 1.82 -9.19 3.92
N LYS A 334 0.81 -9.81 3.29
CA LYS A 334 -0.63 -9.56 3.55
C LYS A 334 -1.37 -10.89 3.71
N GLU A 335 -2.07 -11.08 4.83
CA GLU A 335 -2.78 -12.34 5.16
C GLU A 335 -3.73 -12.80 4.05
N ASN A 336 -4.57 -11.89 3.53
CA ASN A 336 -5.49 -12.22 2.44
C ASN A 336 -4.77 -12.71 1.17
N THR A 337 -3.60 -12.16 0.87
CA THR A 337 -2.78 -12.56 -0.28
C THR A 337 -2.17 -13.95 -0.05
N ILE A 338 -1.71 -14.24 1.17
CA ILE A 338 -1.17 -15.56 1.54
C ILE A 338 -2.27 -16.62 1.48
N HIS A 339 -3.46 -16.32 2.00
CA HIS A 339 -4.62 -17.22 1.90
C HIS A 339 -5.00 -17.51 0.44
N LEU A 340 -5.01 -16.48 -0.42
CA LEU A 340 -5.26 -16.64 -1.85
C LEU A 340 -4.19 -17.52 -2.50
N LEU A 341 -2.92 -17.27 -2.20
CA LEU A 341 -1.80 -18.07 -2.71
C LEU A 341 -1.92 -19.53 -2.28
N ASN A 342 -2.12 -19.80 -0.99
CA ASN A 342 -2.29 -21.17 -0.48
C ASN A 342 -3.47 -21.89 -1.15
N LYS A 343 -4.59 -21.18 -1.37
CA LYS A 343 -5.74 -21.72 -2.11
C LYS A 343 -5.39 -22.06 -3.56
N LEU A 344 -4.64 -21.20 -4.24
CA LEU A 344 -4.17 -21.45 -5.61
C LEU A 344 -3.24 -22.66 -5.65
N LEU A 345 -2.20 -22.69 -4.82
CA LEU A 345 -1.18 -23.74 -4.79
C LEU A 345 -1.80 -25.12 -4.53
N ASN A 346 -2.74 -25.21 -3.60
CA ASN A 346 -3.48 -26.45 -3.32
C ASN A 346 -4.35 -26.89 -4.51
N GLY A 347 -4.85 -25.95 -5.31
CA GLY A 347 -5.68 -26.20 -6.49
C GLY A 347 -4.91 -26.50 -7.77
N LEU A 348 -3.59 -26.29 -7.81
CA LEU A 348 -2.78 -26.43 -9.03
C LEU A 348 -2.85 -27.84 -9.65
N THR A 349 -3.05 -28.88 -8.85
CA THR A 349 -3.21 -30.26 -9.34
C THR A 349 -4.48 -30.48 -10.16
N GLN A 350 -5.46 -29.59 -10.03
CA GLN A 350 -6.75 -29.64 -10.74
C GLN A 350 -6.78 -28.72 -11.96
N ILE A 351 -5.68 -28.01 -12.24
CA ILE A 351 -5.59 -27.03 -13.33
C ILE A 351 -4.50 -27.50 -14.29
N ASN A 352 -4.77 -27.51 -15.59
CA ASN A 352 -3.74 -27.77 -16.59
C ASN A 352 -2.91 -26.51 -16.89
N TRP A 353 -2.19 -26.01 -15.89
CA TRP A 353 -1.36 -24.80 -15.98
C TRP A 353 0.03 -25.11 -16.55
N GLN A 354 0.62 -24.16 -17.26
CA GLN A 354 1.98 -24.30 -17.82
C GLN A 354 3.01 -23.50 -17.02
N VAL A 355 2.69 -22.24 -16.71
CA VAL A 355 3.54 -21.36 -15.90
C VAL A 355 2.67 -20.62 -14.90
N LEU A 356 3.18 -20.46 -13.68
CA LEU A 356 2.59 -19.64 -12.63
C LEU A 356 3.56 -18.50 -12.28
N LEU A 357 3.17 -17.26 -12.58
CA LEU A 357 3.90 -16.05 -12.23
C LEU A 357 3.52 -15.63 -10.81
N LEU A 358 4.48 -15.72 -9.89
CA LEU A 358 4.34 -15.17 -8.54
C LEU A 358 4.81 -13.71 -8.49
N GLY A 359 5.75 -13.33 -9.35
CA GLY A 359 6.27 -11.97 -9.48
C GLY A 359 6.72 -11.68 -10.90
N ALA A 360 5.99 -10.81 -11.59
CA ALA A 360 6.34 -10.27 -12.89
C ALA A 360 5.65 -8.91 -13.12
N ARG A 361 6.14 -8.15 -14.10
CA ARG A 361 5.43 -6.99 -14.65
C ARG A 361 4.44 -7.47 -15.70
N TYR A 362 3.15 -7.26 -15.48
CA TYR A 362 2.11 -7.63 -16.44
C TYR A 362 1.81 -6.47 -17.40
N GLU A 363 1.94 -6.73 -18.69
CA GLU A 363 1.57 -5.79 -19.76
C GLU A 363 0.14 -6.06 -20.25
N ALA A 364 -0.29 -7.34 -20.25
CA ALA A 364 -1.65 -7.74 -20.59
C ALA A 364 -2.09 -8.97 -19.80
N MET A 365 -3.30 -8.90 -19.23
CA MET A 365 -3.90 -10.00 -18.47
C MET A 365 -5.43 -9.93 -18.43
N ALA A 366 -6.07 -11.06 -18.17
CA ALA A 366 -7.51 -11.17 -17.95
C ALA A 366 -7.81 -11.86 -16.61
N MET A 367 -8.55 -11.19 -15.73
CA MET A 367 -8.92 -11.74 -14.42
C MET A 367 -9.80 -12.99 -14.56
N THR A 368 -9.54 -14.02 -13.74
CA THR A 368 -10.39 -15.20 -13.71
C THR A 368 -11.73 -14.90 -13.02
N LYS A 369 -12.81 -15.57 -13.44
CA LYS A 369 -14.12 -15.44 -12.81
C LYS A 369 -14.22 -16.20 -11.48
N THR A 370 -13.44 -17.27 -11.33
CA THR A 370 -13.57 -18.24 -10.24
C THR A 370 -12.69 -17.91 -9.04
N LEU A 371 -11.48 -17.38 -9.26
CA LEU A 371 -10.53 -17.02 -8.21
C LEU A 371 -10.18 -15.53 -8.33
N LYS A 372 -10.85 -14.70 -7.52
CA LYS A 372 -10.52 -13.27 -7.42
C LYS A 372 -9.05 -13.10 -7.04
N GLY A 373 -8.35 -12.21 -7.74
CA GLY A 373 -6.91 -11.98 -7.57
C GLY A 373 -6.00 -12.89 -8.41
N ILE A 374 -6.56 -13.85 -9.15
CA ILE A 374 -5.83 -14.66 -10.14
C ILE A 374 -6.20 -14.19 -11.54
N ALA A 375 -5.21 -14.06 -12.41
CA ALA A 375 -5.36 -13.67 -13.80
C ALA A 375 -4.72 -14.69 -14.75
N ARG A 376 -5.29 -14.78 -15.96
CA ARG A 376 -4.59 -15.34 -17.12
C ARG A 376 -3.71 -14.26 -17.71
N ILE A 377 -2.43 -14.55 -17.86
CA ILE A 377 -1.43 -13.60 -18.35
C ILE A 377 -1.18 -13.86 -19.83
N THR A 378 -1.17 -12.80 -20.63
CA THR A 378 -0.95 -12.86 -22.09
C THR A 378 0.23 -12.03 -22.55
N ASP A 379 0.72 -11.11 -21.71
CA ASP A 379 1.99 -10.42 -21.92
C ASP A 379 2.58 -10.02 -20.56
N ALA A 380 3.82 -10.41 -20.31
CA ALA A 380 4.56 -10.07 -19.10
C ALA A 380 6.06 -10.01 -19.37
N GLY A 381 6.77 -9.29 -18.52
CA GLY A 381 8.22 -9.24 -18.51
C GLY A 381 8.77 -9.02 -17.11
N CYS A 382 10.10 -8.94 -16.99
CA CYS A 382 10.77 -8.71 -15.71
C CYS A 382 10.34 -9.74 -14.64
N GLY A 383 10.29 -11.02 -15.06
CA GLY A 383 9.80 -12.12 -14.23
C GLY A 383 10.80 -12.53 -13.16
N CYS A 384 10.59 -12.08 -11.94
CA CYS A 384 11.50 -12.32 -10.81
C CYS A 384 11.12 -13.53 -9.95
N ALA A 385 9.89 -14.05 -10.10
CA ALA A 385 9.44 -15.25 -9.43
C ALA A 385 8.39 -16.00 -10.27
N TYR A 386 8.74 -17.18 -10.79
CA TYR A 386 7.80 -17.98 -11.56
C TYR A 386 8.04 -19.48 -11.43
N ALA A 387 6.95 -20.24 -11.40
CA ALA A 387 6.98 -21.70 -11.41
C ALA A 387 6.64 -22.26 -12.78
N VAL A 388 7.24 -23.40 -13.10
CA VAL A 388 7.04 -24.13 -14.35
C VAL A 388 6.50 -25.50 -14.03
N ASN A 389 5.41 -25.87 -14.71
CA ASN A 389 4.85 -27.21 -14.62
C ASN A 389 5.81 -28.21 -15.30
N GLY A 390 6.07 -29.36 -14.67
CA GLY A 390 7.03 -30.35 -15.16
C GLY A 390 6.72 -30.88 -16.56
N GLN A 391 5.44 -31.01 -16.89
CA GLN A 391 5.02 -31.42 -18.23
C GLN A 391 5.33 -30.35 -19.30
N TYR A 392 5.53 -29.10 -18.87
CA TYR A 392 5.84 -27.97 -19.75
C TYR A 392 7.33 -27.65 -19.82
N ILE A 393 8.17 -28.20 -18.92
CA ILE A 393 9.63 -27.99 -18.90
C ILE A 393 10.27 -28.24 -20.28
N PRO A 394 10.00 -29.34 -21.01
CA PRO A 394 10.64 -29.58 -22.30
C PRO A 394 10.35 -28.50 -23.35
N ILE A 395 9.10 -27.98 -23.36
CA ILE A 395 8.67 -26.95 -24.29
C ILE A 395 9.36 -25.62 -23.97
N LEU A 396 9.36 -25.24 -22.68
CA LEU A 396 9.98 -23.99 -22.24
C LEU A 396 11.50 -24.02 -22.39
N LEU A 397 12.15 -25.15 -22.11
CA LEU A 397 13.58 -25.34 -22.29
C LEU A 397 13.99 -25.18 -23.75
N ASN A 398 13.29 -25.83 -24.69
CA ASN A 398 13.56 -25.68 -26.11
C ASN A 398 13.39 -24.21 -26.56
N ALA A 399 12.36 -23.51 -26.06
CA ALA A 399 12.18 -22.09 -26.36
C ALA A 399 13.32 -21.21 -25.83
N TYR A 400 13.85 -21.51 -24.64
CA TYR A 400 15.02 -20.79 -24.08
C TYR A 400 16.30 -21.08 -24.86
N GLN A 401 16.53 -22.33 -25.28
CA GLN A 401 17.68 -22.69 -26.12
C GLN A 401 17.65 -21.93 -27.45
N GLN A 402 16.50 -21.91 -28.13
CA GLN A 402 16.31 -21.14 -29.36
C GLN A 402 16.48 -19.63 -29.12
N ALA A 403 16.01 -19.11 -27.99
CA ALA A 403 16.17 -17.70 -27.66
C ALA A 403 17.65 -17.31 -27.46
N ILE A 404 18.44 -18.18 -26.81
CA ILE A 404 19.89 -18.01 -26.66
C ILE A 404 20.58 -17.98 -28.02
N GLU A 405 20.26 -18.94 -28.90
CA GLU A 405 20.83 -19.04 -30.25
C GLU A 405 20.51 -17.83 -31.13
N ASN A 406 19.30 -17.28 -30.99
CA ASN A 406 18.81 -16.15 -31.79
C ASN A 406 19.00 -14.79 -31.11
N ASN A 407 19.66 -14.74 -29.94
CA ASN A 407 19.85 -13.52 -29.14
C ASN A 407 18.54 -12.77 -28.84
N VAL A 408 17.50 -13.52 -28.46
CA VAL A 408 16.18 -13.04 -28.07
C VAL A 408 16.07 -13.01 -26.55
N SER A 409 15.50 -11.96 -25.98
CA SER A 409 15.32 -11.85 -24.53
C SER A 409 14.22 -12.76 -23.99
N LEU A 410 14.31 -13.08 -22.70
CA LEU A 410 13.31 -13.86 -21.96
C LEU A 410 11.90 -13.29 -22.13
N ASP A 411 11.73 -11.97 -21.97
CA ASP A 411 10.44 -11.27 -22.10
C ASP A 411 9.78 -11.48 -23.47
N VAL A 412 10.57 -11.42 -24.55
CA VAL A 412 10.06 -11.64 -25.92
C VAL A 412 9.66 -13.10 -26.10
N THR A 413 10.47 -14.04 -25.59
CA THR A 413 10.16 -15.48 -25.63
C THR A 413 8.87 -15.79 -24.88
N TRP A 414 8.66 -15.20 -23.70
CA TRP A 414 7.44 -15.37 -22.91
C TRP A 414 6.20 -14.89 -23.65
N ARG A 415 6.25 -13.69 -24.25
CA ARG A 415 5.16 -13.16 -25.05
C ARG A 415 4.77 -14.08 -26.21
N VAL A 416 5.74 -14.66 -26.91
CA VAL A 416 5.48 -15.64 -27.97
C VAL A 416 4.76 -16.86 -27.41
N LEU A 417 5.27 -17.45 -26.32
CA LEU A 417 4.68 -18.64 -25.70
C LEU A 417 3.26 -18.41 -25.14
N MET A 418 3.00 -17.23 -24.55
CA MET A 418 1.68 -16.86 -24.06
C MET A 418 0.65 -16.74 -25.21
N ASN A 419 1.08 -16.22 -26.36
CA ASN A 419 0.23 -16.08 -27.55
C ASN A 419 -0.07 -17.40 -28.27
N LEU A 420 0.66 -18.49 -27.96
CA LEU A 420 0.33 -19.85 -28.42
C LEU A 420 -0.83 -20.50 -27.64
N GLY A 421 -1.44 -19.77 -26.71
CA GLY A 421 -2.61 -20.23 -25.95
C GLY A 421 -2.26 -21.04 -24.71
N HIS A 422 -0.98 -21.20 -24.37
CA HIS A 422 -0.53 -21.83 -23.14
C HIS A 422 -1.07 -21.08 -21.92
N LEU A 423 -1.46 -21.81 -20.87
CA LEU A 423 -2.07 -21.25 -19.67
C LEU A 423 -1.00 -20.75 -18.70
N TRP A 424 -0.71 -19.46 -18.82
CA TRP A 424 0.09 -18.71 -17.86
C TRP A 424 -0.85 -18.05 -16.86
N LEU A 425 -0.69 -18.40 -15.59
CA LEU A 425 -1.44 -17.83 -14.47
C LEU A 425 -0.55 -16.82 -13.73
N GLY A 426 -1.16 -15.80 -13.13
CA GLY A 426 -0.46 -14.87 -12.26
C GLY A 426 -1.35 -14.40 -11.12
N LEU A 427 -0.74 -14.07 -9.99
CA LEU A 427 -1.40 -13.29 -8.94
C LEU A 427 -1.41 -11.83 -9.38
N ALA A 428 -2.56 -11.16 -9.29
CA ALA A 428 -2.74 -9.77 -9.68
C ALA A 428 -3.39 -8.97 -8.52
N PRO A 429 -2.65 -8.06 -7.86
CA PRO A 429 -1.22 -7.74 -8.06
C PRO A 429 -0.25 -8.90 -7.81
N SER A 430 0.99 -8.77 -8.31
CA SER A 430 2.05 -9.77 -8.08
C SER A 430 2.33 -9.97 -6.60
N PHE A 431 2.63 -11.21 -6.22
CA PHE A 431 2.95 -11.61 -4.84
C PHE A 431 4.42 -11.38 -4.47
N ALA A 432 5.31 -11.52 -5.45
CA ALA A 432 6.72 -11.18 -5.33
C ALA A 432 7.05 -10.00 -6.24
N PHE A 433 8.01 -9.19 -5.83
CA PHE A 433 8.46 -8.02 -6.58
C PHE A 433 9.95 -7.79 -6.39
N LEU A 434 10.55 -7.10 -7.37
CA LEU A 434 11.88 -6.52 -7.24
C LEU A 434 11.72 -5.10 -6.70
N PRO A 435 12.43 -4.72 -5.62
CA PRO A 435 12.45 -3.34 -5.14
C PRO A 435 13.13 -2.41 -6.15
N GLU A 436 14.16 -2.92 -6.82
CA GLU A 436 15.03 -2.19 -7.72
C GLU A 436 15.24 -2.99 -9.01
N SER A 437 15.33 -2.29 -10.14
CA SER A 437 15.72 -2.86 -11.42
C SER A 437 16.67 -1.92 -12.13
N ARG A 438 17.50 -2.48 -13.01
CA ARG A 438 18.32 -1.67 -13.91
C ARG A 438 17.44 -1.11 -15.03
N ASP A 439 17.46 0.20 -15.24
CA ASP A 439 16.81 0.83 -16.38
C ASP A 439 17.61 0.52 -17.67
N PRO A 440 17.02 -0.14 -18.68
CA PRO A 440 17.70 -0.47 -19.92
C PRO A 440 18.22 0.76 -20.68
N LYS A 441 17.62 1.94 -20.51
CA LYS A 441 18.00 3.16 -21.24
C LYS A 441 19.12 3.93 -20.58
N SER A 442 19.02 4.17 -19.27
CA SER A 442 20.03 4.94 -18.53
C SER A 442 21.12 4.09 -17.89
N GLY A 443 20.92 2.76 -17.80
CA GLY A 443 21.81 1.84 -17.11
C GLY A 443 21.82 1.98 -15.59
N LYS A 444 21.03 2.91 -15.03
CA LYS A 444 20.92 3.20 -13.59
C LYS A 444 19.96 2.25 -12.92
N THR A 445 20.19 1.97 -11.64
CA THR A 445 19.22 1.31 -10.77
C THR A 445 18.07 2.28 -10.47
N VAL A 446 16.83 1.81 -10.65
CA VAL A 446 15.60 2.57 -10.38
C VAL A 446 14.65 1.73 -9.53
N ASP A 447 13.78 2.39 -8.75
CA ASP A 447 12.70 1.70 -8.04
C ASP A 447 11.73 1.06 -9.05
N SER A 448 11.66 -0.27 -9.00
CA SER A 448 10.82 -1.07 -9.88
C SER A 448 9.60 -1.66 -9.18
N THR A 449 9.42 -1.41 -7.87
CA THR A 449 8.34 -1.95 -7.04
C THR A 449 6.99 -1.78 -7.74
N HIS A 450 6.71 -0.55 -8.18
CA HIS A 450 5.45 -0.16 -8.80
C HIS A 450 5.10 -0.94 -10.08
N TRP A 451 6.07 -1.57 -10.77
CA TRP A 451 5.82 -2.39 -11.97
C TRP A 451 5.02 -3.65 -11.66
N PHE A 452 5.16 -4.19 -10.45
CA PHE A 452 4.54 -5.45 -10.02
C PHE A 452 3.10 -5.27 -9.51
N PHE A 453 2.67 -4.02 -9.31
CA PHE A 453 1.38 -3.69 -8.73
C PHE A 453 0.49 -2.79 -9.61
N ARG A 454 0.84 -2.66 -10.90
CA ARG A 454 0.00 -1.93 -11.85
C ARG A 454 -1.32 -2.66 -12.07
N LYS A 455 -2.40 -1.89 -12.22
CA LYS A 455 -3.67 -2.43 -12.68
C LYS A 455 -3.57 -2.83 -14.15
N PRO A 456 -4.32 -3.86 -14.58
CA PRO A 456 -4.56 -4.06 -16.00
C PRO A 456 -5.30 -2.83 -16.53
N HIS A 457 -4.86 -2.31 -17.68
CA HIS A 457 -5.70 -1.38 -18.44
C HIS A 457 -6.97 -2.14 -18.84
N SER A 458 -8.11 -1.71 -18.30
CA SER A 458 -9.43 -2.24 -18.64
C SER A 458 -9.85 -1.85 -20.04
#